data_AF-A0A150H3A1-F1
#
_entry.id   AF-A0A150H3A1-F1
#
_cell.length_a   1.000
_cell.length_b   1.000
_cell.length_c   1.000
_cell.angle_alpha   90.00
_cell.angle_beta   90.00
_cell.angle_gamma   90.00
#
_symmetry.space_group_name_H-M   'P 1'
#
loop_
_entity.id
_entity.type
_entity.pdbx_description
1 polymer ?
#
loop_
_entity_poly.entity_id
_entity_poly.type
_entity_poly.pdbx_seq_one_letter_code
_entity_poly.pdbx_strand_id
1 'polypeptide(L)'
;MLKFLRREEDPKELVRKWQATLRAEQRGLDRQVREIQFEEKKVQKAIKEAAKRGDMGAAKHLAKEIIQSRKAVSRLYTNKAHMQSLSTALTEQLAMLRVAGTLSKSTEVMKEVNVIIKAPELQKTMMDMSKGA
;
A
#
# COMPACT_ATOMS: atom_id res chain seq x y z
N MET A 1 -23.89 -10.80 35.02
CA MET A 1 -24.70 -9.84 34.23
C MET A 1 -23.80 -8.75 33.65
N LEU A 2 -22.81 -9.10 32.81
CA LEU A 2 -21.82 -8.13 32.27
C LEU A 2 -21.23 -8.60 30.91
N LYS A 3 -22.07 -9.17 30.03
CA LYS A 3 -21.70 -9.47 28.63
C LYS A 3 -22.21 -8.41 27.64
N PHE A 4 -22.77 -7.29 28.12
CA PHE A 4 -23.50 -6.30 27.31
C PHE A 4 -22.67 -5.09 26.82
N LEU A 5 -21.36 -5.03 27.13
CA LEU A 5 -20.49 -3.89 26.77
C LEU A 5 -19.45 -4.19 25.68
N ARG A 6 -19.54 -5.33 24.98
CA ARG A 6 -18.74 -5.58 23.78
C ARG A 6 -19.63 -5.30 22.57
N ARG A 7 -19.71 -4.03 22.18
CA ARG A 7 -20.31 -3.64 20.90
C ARG A 7 -19.32 -4.12 19.84
N GLU A 8 -19.52 -5.34 19.32
CA GLU A 8 -18.87 -5.76 18.08
C GLU A 8 -19.20 -4.68 17.04
N GLU A 9 -18.18 -4.07 16.43
CA GLU A 9 -18.38 -3.07 15.36
C GLU A 9 -19.29 -3.70 14.30
N ASP A 10 -20.33 -2.98 13.86
CA ASP A 10 -21.21 -3.47 12.78
C ASP A 10 -20.32 -3.85 11.58
N PRO A 11 -20.41 -5.07 11.03
CA PRO A 11 -19.59 -5.49 9.89
C PRO A 11 -19.62 -4.50 8.73
N LYS A 12 -20.72 -3.76 8.54
CA LYS A 12 -20.80 -2.67 7.55
C LYS A 12 -19.90 -1.49 7.89
N GLU A 13 -19.87 -1.09 9.16
CA GLU A 13 -19.02 0.01 9.65
C GLU A 13 -17.54 -0.39 9.58
N LEU A 14 -17.23 -1.62 9.94
CA LEU A 14 -15.88 -2.17 9.86
C LEU A 14 -15.34 -2.17 8.42
N VAL A 15 -16.12 -2.68 7.46
CA VAL A 15 -15.73 -2.68 6.04
C VAL A 15 -15.54 -1.25 5.52
N ARG A 16 -16.41 -0.30 5.91
CA ARG A 16 -16.26 1.12 5.53
C ARG A 16 -14.98 1.74 6.10
N LYS A 17 -14.66 1.44 7.36
CA LYS A 17 -13.44 1.89 8.04
C LYS A 17 -12.18 1.36 7.37
N TRP A 18 -12.18 0.08 6.98
CA TRP A 18 -11.10 -0.51 6.20
C TRP A 18 -10.95 0.15 4.83
N GLN A 19 -12.03 0.35 4.09
CA GLN A 19 -11.98 1.05 2.80
C GLN A 19 -11.45 2.50 2.94
N ALA A 20 -11.85 3.21 3.99
CA ALA A 20 -11.33 4.56 4.26
C ALA A 20 -9.81 4.54 4.53
N THR A 21 -9.36 3.56 5.32
CA THR A 21 -7.95 3.34 5.66
C THR A 21 -7.14 2.99 4.40
N LEU A 22 -7.60 2.04 3.59
CA LEU A 22 -6.95 1.67 2.33
C LEU A 22 -6.80 2.87 1.38
N ARG A 23 -7.83 3.72 1.26
CA ARG A 23 -7.73 4.95 0.44
C ARG A 23 -6.70 5.93 1.00
N ALA A 24 -6.56 6.02 2.32
CA ALA A 24 -5.54 6.88 2.93
C ALA A 24 -4.12 6.35 2.65
N GLU A 25 -3.91 5.05 2.77
CA GLU A 25 -2.64 4.39 2.46
C GLU A 25 -2.27 4.51 0.97
N GLN A 26 -3.23 4.29 0.07
CA GLN A 26 -3.03 4.51 -1.38
C GLN A 26 -2.54 5.94 -1.68
N ARG A 27 -3.11 6.96 -1.03
CA ARG A 27 -2.64 8.35 -1.16
C ARG A 27 -1.25 8.55 -0.55
N GLY A 28 -0.91 7.80 0.50
CA GLY A 28 0.43 7.75 1.08
C GLY A 28 1.45 7.24 0.08
N LEU A 29 1.18 6.12 -0.58
CA LEU A 29 2.06 5.57 -1.62
C LEU A 29 2.22 6.54 -2.79
N ASP A 30 1.15 7.20 -3.24
CA ASP A 30 1.23 8.19 -4.33
C ASP A 30 2.13 9.38 -3.97
N ARG A 31 2.16 9.81 -2.71
CA ARG A 31 3.09 10.84 -2.23
C ARG A 31 4.53 10.34 -2.26
N GLN A 32 4.80 9.14 -1.73
CA GLN A 32 6.14 8.54 -1.74
C GLN A 32 6.66 8.37 -3.17
N VAL A 33 5.82 7.93 -4.11
CA VAL A 33 6.17 7.83 -5.53
C VAL A 33 6.61 9.18 -6.09
N ARG A 34 5.86 10.25 -5.81
CA ARG A 34 6.21 11.61 -6.28
C ARG A 34 7.51 12.11 -5.68
N GLU A 35 7.73 11.86 -4.39
CA GLU A 35 8.97 12.24 -3.70
C GLU A 35 10.19 11.54 -4.30
N ILE A 36 10.10 10.21 -4.52
CA ILE A 36 11.18 9.43 -5.14
C ILE A 36 11.45 9.93 -6.57
N GLN A 37 10.41 10.19 -7.36
CA GLN A 37 10.56 10.70 -8.73
C GLN A 37 11.17 12.11 -8.76
N PHE A 38 10.84 12.95 -7.79
CA PHE A 38 11.44 14.28 -7.67
C PHE A 38 12.93 14.19 -7.33
N GLU A 39 13.29 13.31 -6.40
CA GLU A 39 14.68 13.08 -6.05
C GLU A 39 15.47 12.45 -7.21
N GLU A 40 14.87 11.50 -7.95
CA GLU A 40 15.48 10.92 -9.16
C GLU A 40 15.86 12.01 -10.17
N LYS A 41 15.03 13.05 -10.35
CA LYS A 41 15.35 14.18 -11.24
C LYS A 41 16.58 14.97 -10.79
N LYS A 42 16.81 15.10 -9.48
CA LYS A 42 18.03 15.75 -8.95
C LYS A 42 19.25 14.88 -9.19
N VAL A 43 19.14 13.57 -8.92
CA VAL A 43 20.21 12.60 -9.18
C VAL A 43 20.59 12.58 -10.66
N GLN A 44 19.61 12.66 -11.58
CA GLN A 44 19.87 12.77 -13.01
C GLN A 44 20.70 14.01 -13.39
N LYS A 45 20.48 15.15 -12.73
CA LYS A 45 21.31 16.35 -12.92
C LYS A 45 22.73 16.13 -12.39
N ALA A 46 22.85 15.56 -11.19
CA ALA A 46 24.14 15.23 -10.58
C ALA A 46 24.97 14.26 -11.44
N ILE A 47 24.35 13.28 -12.10
CA ILE A 47 25.03 12.39 -13.05
C ILE A 47 25.63 13.18 -14.22
N LYS A 48 24.84 14.08 -14.82
CA LYS A 48 25.29 14.90 -15.95
C LYS A 48 26.46 15.81 -15.54
N GLU A 49 26.40 16.38 -14.35
CA GLU A 49 27.48 17.22 -13.81
C GLU A 49 28.75 16.42 -13.51
N ALA A 50 28.62 15.25 -12.88
CA ALA A 50 29.75 14.35 -12.62
C ALA A 50 30.43 13.90 -13.92
N ALA A 51 29.64 13.51 -14.92
CA ALA A 51 30.15 13.14 -16.24
C ALA A 51 30.88 14.30 -16.94
N LYS A 52 30.35 15.54 -16.87
CA LYS A 52 31.01 16.74 -17.41
C LYS A 52 32.36 17.03 -16.75
N ARG A 53 32.49 16.73 -15.44
CA ARG A 53 33.75 16.86 -14.71
C ARG A 53 34.74 15.72 -14.96
N GLY A 54 34.38 14.72 -15.76
CA GLY A 54 35.19 13.53 -16.01
C GLY A 54 35.15 12.49 -14.88
N ASP A 55 34.34 12.71 -13.84
CA ASP A 55 34.18 11.77 -12.73
C ASP A 55 33.15 10.67 -13.06
N MET A 56 33.62 9.71 -13.85
CA MET A 56 32.80 8.56 -14.25
C MET A 56 32.52 7.60 -13.09
N GLY A 57 33.33 7.63 -12.02
CA GLY A 57 33.13 6.81 -10.82
C GLY A 57 31.88 7.24 -10.06
N ALA A 58 31.74 8.54 -9.79
CA ALA A 58 30.56 9.13 -9.18
C ALA A 58 29.32 8.99 -10.09
N ALA A 59 29.47 9.26 -11.40
CA ALA A 59 28.38 9.10 -12.35
C ALA A 59 27.80 7.67 -12.36
N LYS A 60 28.66 6.65 -12.29
CA LYS A 60 28.25 5.24 -12.23
C LYS A 60 27.56 4.89 -10.91
N HIS A 61 28.01 5.43 -9.77
CA HIS A 61 27.35 5.23 -8.49
C HIS A 61 25.94 5.83 -8.47
N LEU A 62 25.80 7.09 -8.88
CA LEU A 62 24.52 7.78 -8.97
C LEU A 62 23.56 7.10 -9.96
N ALA A 63 24.07 6.54 -11.07
CA ALA A 63 23.25 5.77 -12.00
C ALA A 63 22.66 4.49 -11.37
N LYS A 64 23.41 3.81 -10.48
CA LYS A 64 22.88 2.66 -9.73
C LYS A 64 21.77 3.08 -8.78
N GLU A 65 21.88 4.25 -8.16
CA GLU A 65 20.85 4.81 -7.29
C GLU A 65 19.53 5.01 -8.04
N ILE A 66 19.56 5.54 -9.27
CA ILE A 66 18.38 5.65 -10.14
C ILE A 66 17.71 4.28 -10.35
N ILE A 67 18.47 3.23 -10.61
CA ILE A 67 17.91 1.88 -10.81
C ILE A 67 17.18 1.42 -9.54
N GLN A 68 17.74 1.70 -8.36
CA GLN A 68 17.10 1.36 -7.10
C GLN A 68 15.83 2.17 -6.84
N SER A 69 15.85 3.48 -7.12
CA SER A 69 14.68 4.35 -7.05
C SER A 69 13.54 3.84 -7.94
N ARG A 70 13.83 3.42 -9.18
CA ARG A 70 12.85 2.84 -10.08
C ARG A 70 12.28 1.51 -9.59
N LYS A 71 13.12 0.65 -9.01
CA LYS A 71 12.66 -0.59 -8.38
C LYS A 71 11.75 -0.29 -7.18
N ALA A 72 12.07 0.71 -6.37
CA ALA A 72 11.22 1.15 -5.28
C ALA A 72 9.85 1.63 -5.77
N VAL A 73 9.82 2.53 -6.78
CA VAL A 73 8.58 3.01 -7.40
C VAL A 73 7.74 1.86 -7.97
N SER A 74 8.36 0.89 -8.65
CA SER A 74 7.67 -0.29 -9.18
C SER A 74 6.98 -1.08 -8.07
N ARG A 75 7.68 -1.36 -6.95
CA ARG A 75 7.10 -2.04 -5.78
C ARG A 75 5.92 -1.26 -5.18
N LEU A 76 6.05 0.07 -5.05
CA LEU A 76 4.98 0.91 -4.54
C LEU A 76 3.72 0.84 -5.43
N TYR A 77 3.88 0.83 -6.76
CA TYR A 77 2.76 0.65 -7.67
C TYR A 77 2.11 -0.74 -7.54
N THR A 78 2.90 -1.80 -7.40
CA THR A 78 2.39 -3.14 -7.14
C THR A 78 1.59 -3.19 -5.84
N ASN A 79 2.12 -2.62 -4.75
CA ASN A 79 1.42 -2.54 -3.46
C ASN A 79 0.09 -1.75 -3.58
N LYS A 80 0.09 -0.65 -4.35
CA LYS A 80 -1.13 0.12 -4.64
C LYS A 80 -2.17 -0.72 -5.38
N ALA A 81 -1.76 -1.51 -6.36
CA ALA A 81 -2.66 -2.39 -7.11
C ALA A 81 -3.28 -3.46 -6.20
N HIS A 82 -2.50 -4.07 -5.32
CA HIS A 82 -3.01 -5.02 -4.31
C HIS A 82 -4.03 -4.36 -3.38
N MET A 83 -3.77 -3.14 -2.89
CA MET A 83 -4.75 -2.40 -2.08
C MET A 83 -6.04 -2.08 -2.86
N GLN A 84 -5.94 -1.85 -4.16
CA GLN A 84 -7.12 -1.62 -5.00
C GLN A 84 -7.95 -2.90 -5.15
N SER A 85 -7.31 -4.05 -5.38
CA SER A 85 -7.97 -5.35 -5.41
C SER A 85 -8.66 -5.65 -4.07
N LEU A 86 -7.95 -5.42 -2.95
CA LEU A 86 -8.53 -5.56 -1.61
C LEU A 86 -9.75 -4.66 -1.40
N SER A 87 -9.72 -3.40 -1.86
CA SER A 87 -10.88 -2.50 -1.78
C SER A 87 -12.08 -3.01 -2.61
N THR A 88 -11.84 -3.63 -3.76
CA THR A 88 -12.88 -4.25 -4.60
C THR A 88 -13.47 -5.46 -3.88
N ALA A 89 -12.64 -6.37 -3.38
CA ALA A 89 -13.09 -7.55 -2.64
C ALA A 89 -13.90 -7.17 -1.38
N LEU A 90 -13.52 -6.09 -0.69
CA LEU A 90 -14.30 -5.54 0.43
C LEU A 90 -15.66 -4.97 -0.01
N THR A 91 -15.75 -4.41 -1.22
CA THR A 91 -17.01 -3.92 -1.79
C THR A 91 -17.97 -5.09 -2.09
N GLU A 92 -17.44 -6.18 -2.62
CA GLU A 92 -18.19 -7.42 -2.85
C GLU A 92 -18.68 -8.02 -1.53
N GLN A 93 -17.83 -8.04 -0.50
CA GLN A 93 -18.22 -8.48 0.84
C GLN A 93 -19.36 -7.64 1.43
N LEU A 94 -19.37 -6.33 1.21
CA LEU A 94 -20.48 -5.48 1.63
C LEU A 94 -21.78 -5.81 0.89
N ALA A 95 -21.70 -6.17 -0.40
CA ALA A 95 -22.86 -6.61 -1.18
C ALA A 95 -23.39 -7.95 -0.67
N MET A 96 -22.50 -8.92 -0.41
CA MET A 96 -22.85 -10.20 0.19
C MET A 96 -23.50 -10.04 1.56
N LEU A 97 -22.99 -9.15 2.40
CA LEU A 97 -23.56 -8.84 3.70
C LEU A 97 -25.00 -8.27 3.60
N ARG A 98 -25.31 -7.51 2.56
CA ARG A 98 -26.69 -6.99 2.33
C ARG A 98 -27.67 -8.10 1.94
N VAL A 99 -27.20 -9.11 1.22
CA VAL A 99 -28.05 -10.19 0.70
C VAL A 99 -28.15 -11.35 1.69
N ALA A 100 -27.02 -11.81 2.22
CA ALA A 100 -26.91 -12.99 3.08
C ALA A 100 -26.92 -12.67 4.58
N GLY A 101 -26.86 -11.38 4.96
CA GLY A 101 -26.88 -10.94 6.36
C GLY A 101 -25.63 -11.28 7.18
N THR A 102 -24.64 -11.95 6.60
CA THR A 102 -23.40 -12.36 7.25
C THR A 102 -22.18 -12.00 6.39
N LEU A 103 -21.07 -11.65 7.05
CA LEU A 103 -19.78 -11.41 6.41
C LEU A 103 -19.09 -12.77 6.19
N SER A 104 -18.72 -13.10 4.95
CA SER A 104 -18.04 -14.37 4.68
C SER A 104 -16.52 -14.17 4.67
N LYS A 105 -15.78 -15.21 5.04
CA LYS A 105 -14.31 -15.20 4.93
C LYS A 105 -13.93 -15.23 3.46
N SER A 106 -13.51 -14.09 2.91
CA SER A 106 -13.01 -14.02 1.54
C SER A 106 -11.56 -14.48 1.46
N THR A 107 -11.33 -15.54 0.68
CA THR A 107 -9.98 -16.03 0.36
C THR A 107 -9.19 -14.99 -0.44
N GLU A 108 -9.86 -14.20 -1.27
CA GLU A 108 -9.25 -13.10 -2.04
C GLU A 108 -8.76 -11.97 -1.13
N VAL A 109 -9.60 -11.54 -0.17
CA VAL A 109 -9.21 -10.56 0.86
C VAL A 109 -7.97 -11.03 1.61
N MET A 110 -7.96 -12.29 2.05
CA MET A 110 -6.83 -12.86 2.80
C MET A 110 -5.55 -12.94 1.95
N LYS A 111 -5.67 -13.28 0.67
CA LYS A 111 -4.54 -13.32 -0.26
C LYS A 111 -3.90 -11.94 -0.42
N GLU A 112 -4.71 -10.91 -0.69
CA GLU A 112 -4.22 -9.55 -0.89
C GLU A 112 -3.60 -8.98 0.39
N VAL A 113 -4.25 -9.17 1.55
CA VAL A 113 -3.70 -8.77 2.86
C VAL A 113 -2.34 -9.42 3.12
N ASN A 114 -2.18 -10.71 2.81
CA ASN A 114 -0.91 -11.41 3.00
C ASN A 114 0.22 -10.95 2.06
N VAL A 115 -0.12 -10.37 0.90
CA VAL A 115 0.88 -9.74 0.03
C VAL A 115 1.25 -8.36 0.60
N ILE A 116 0.26 -7.56 0.97
CA ILE A 116 0.48 -6.16 1.40
C ILE A 116 1.17 -6.09 2.76
N ILE A 117 0.92 -7.03 3.68
CA ILE A 117 1.57 -7.07 5.01
C ILE A 117 3.10 -7.18 4.93
N LYS A 118 3.64 -7.66 3.80
CA LYS A 118 5.08 -7.75 3.57
C LYS A 118 5.71 -6.41 3.18
N ALA A 119 4.90 -5.41 2.84
CA ALA A 119 5.37 -4.04 2.62
C ALA A 119 5.57 -3.37 3.99
N PRO A 120 6.81 -3.02 4.38
CA PRO A 120 7.09 -2.45 5.71
C PRO A 120 6.24 -1.21 6.02
N GLU A 121 6.01 -0.37 5.00
CA GLU A 121 5.23 0.86 5.12
C GLU A 121 3.72 0.62 5.34
N LEU A 122 3.20 -0.58 5.05
CA LEU A 122 1.78 -0.93 5.20
C LEU A 122 1.53 -2.00 6.27
N GLN A 123 2.60 -2.61 6.80
CA GLN A 123 2.53 -3.79 7.65
C GLN A 123 1.62 -3.60 8.86
N LYS A 124 1.79 -2.50 9.60
CA LYS A 124 0.98 -2.21 10.79
C LYS A 124 -0.51 -2.09 10.43
N THR A 125 -0.82 -1.30 9.40
CA THR A 125 -2.19 -1.09 8.94
C THR A 125 -2.85 -2.40 8.52
N MET A 126 -2.13 -3.26 7.78
CA MET A 126 -2.66 -4.56 7.34
C MET A 126 -2.81 -5.56 8.48
N MET A 127 -1.91 -5.56 9.47
CA MET A 127 -2.05 -6.38 10.68
C MET A 127 -3.28 -5.99 11.49
N ASP A 128 -3.56 -4.70 11.61
CA ASP A 128 -4.74 -4.21 12.33
C ASP A 128 -6.03 -4.58 11.57
N MET A 129 -5.99 -4.59 10.24
CA MET A 129 -7.08 -5.10 9.41
C MET A 129 -7.28 -6.62 9.56
N SER A 130 -6.20 -7.41 9.57
CA SER A 130 -6.30 -8.88 9.65
C SER A 130 -6.82 -9.38 11.01
N LYS A 131 -6.65 -8.59 12.08
CA LYS A 131 -7.14 -8.92 13.43
C LYS A 131 -8.64 -8.66 13.61
N GLY A 132 -9.24 -7.82 12.77
CA GLY A 132 -10.66 -7.50 12.82
C GLY A 132 -11.54 -8.35 11.90
N ALA A 133 -10.96 -9.23 11.08
CA ALA A 133 -11.65 -10.09 10.12
C ALA A 133 -12.00 -11.48 10.69
#